data_AF-A0AAD8WNT0-F1
#
_entry.id   AF-A0AAD8WNT0-F1
#
_cell.length_a   1.000
_cell.length_b   1.000
_cell.length_c   1.000
_cell.angle_alpha   90.00
_cell.angle_beta   90.00
_cell.angle_gamma   90.00
#
_symmetry.space_group_name_H-M   'P 1'
#
loop_
_entity.id
_entity.type
_entity.pdbx_description
1 polymer ?
#
loop_
_entity_poly.entity_id
_entity_poly.type
_entity_poly.pdbx_seq_one_letter_code
_entity_poly.pdbx_strand_id
1 'polypeptide(L)'
;MPTYVVYKGRVPGVYEEWQDCLEQVHKFSGNSYKGYATREEAVAQWRAHVGKKKNRLKFLVPLLLTATAVVLYFTLLVLFPLVAILLPLAYLLCLATAQQVRTTNTSSCHRLPLPDGVTSAESLDFYGNDGVYTGVSDGRVLRWGGRAAGWKTFAYNSKFRAGGEAQVLAKEADGVPFHFVNGLAVDQATGDVYFTDSSLNFTRRDNIKIMRKHDDSGRLLKYDARTKLVTVLMADMPYPNGVALSRDGTHLVVAHTGPCEAHRYWLKGPKAGTYELFAELPGYPDNVTPDTQGGFWVALNRERQQNETAPVPKPKHLVGVRLNADGKGRGADGRRGCHAQ
;
A
#
# COMPACT_ATOMS: atom_id res chain seq x y z
N MET A 1 -17.89 47.37 68.68
CA MET A 1 -18.77 46.77 67.64
C MET A 1 -18.00 45.66 66.96
N PRO A 2 -18.62 44.51 66.63
CA PRO A 2 -17.92 43.41 65.98
C PRO A 2 -17.42 43.82 64.59
N THR A 3 -16.23 43.36 64.20
CA THR A 3 -15.62 43.61 62.88
C THR A 3 -15.49 42.29 62.12
N TYR A 4 -15.71 42.29 60.82
CA TYR A 4 -15.75 41.08 59.99
C TYR A 4 -14.58 41.04 59.01
N VAL A 5 -14.05 39.85 58.75
CA VAL A 5 -13.02 39.60 57.73
C VAL A 5 -13.60 38.69 56.67
N VAL A 6 -13.49 39.08 55.41
CA VAL A 6 -13.80 38.25 54.25
C VAL A 6 -12.49 37.73 53.68
N TYR A 7 -12.21 36.44 53.87
CA TYR A 7 -11.05 35.75 53.30
C TYR A 7 -11.26 35.33 51.85
N LYS A 8 -12.49 34.95 51.51
CA LYS A 8 -12.93 34.61 50.16
C LYS A 8 -14.34 35.13 49.92
N GLY A 9 -14.47 36.00 48.93
CA GLY A 9 -15.71 36.69 48.55
C GLY A 9 -15.44 37.54 47.31
N ARG A 10 -16.40 38.38 46.92
CA ARG A 10 -16.27 39.31 45.79
C ARG A 10 -15.09 40.26 46.00
N VAL A 11 -15.09 40.96 47.13
CA VAL A 11 -13.96 41.77 47.60
C VAL A 11 -13.52 41.24 48.97
N PRO A 12 -12.37 40.55 49.05
CA PRO A 12 -11.78 40.16 50.32
C PRO A 12 -11.21 41.37 51.08
N GLY A 13 -11.40 41.42 52.40
CA GLY A 13 -11.02 42.57 53.21
C GLY A 13 -11.57 42.54 54.63
N VAL A 14 -11.42 43.65 55.33
CA VAL A 14 -11.96 43.88 56.68
C VAL A 14 -13.11 44.87 56.59
N TYR A 15 -14.23 44.55 57.23
CA TYR A 15 -15.49 45.29 57.16
C TYR A 15 -16.00 45.58 58.56
N GLU A 16 -16.45 46.81 58.81
CA GLU A 16 -16.94 47.24 60.13
C GLU A 16 -18.45 46.96 60.28
N GLU A 17 -19.19 46.94 59.17
CA GLU A 17 -20.62 46.65 59.13
C GLU A 17 -20.89 45.24 58.58
N TRP A 18 -21.88 44.55 59.18
CA TRP A 18 -22.29 43.23 58.71
C TRP A 18 -22.84 43.28 57.29
N GLN A 19 -23.59 44.34 56.94
CA GLN A 19 -24.21 44.47 55.63
C GLN A 19 -23.15 44.50 54.51
N ASP A 20 -22.07 45.24 54.69
CA ASP A 20 -20.97 45.32 53.72
C ASP A 20 -20.25 43.97 53.57
N CYS A 21 -20.03 43.26 54.67
CA CYS A 21 -19.48 41.91 54.68
C CYS A 21 -20.40 40.94 53.93
N LEU A 22 -21.70 40.99 54.22
CA LEU A 22 -22.74 40.14 53.63
C LEU A 22 -22.78 40.32 52.12
N GLU A 23 -22.68 41.55 51.60
CA GLU A 23 -22.62 41.82 50.16
C GLU A 23 -21.46 41.11 49.47
N GLN A 24 -20.32 40.91 50.14
CA GLN A 24 -19.16 40.23 49.55
C GLN A 24 -19.32 38.71 49.50
N VAL A 25 -20.13 38.12 50.39
CA VAL A 25 -20.20 36.66 50.58
C VAL A 25 -21.53 36.05 50.16
N HIS A 26 -22.61 36.82 50.18
CA HIS A 26 -23.95 36.35 49.85
C HIS A 26 -23.99 35.78 48.42
N LYS A 27 -24.45 34.53 48.28
CA LYS A 27 -24.47 33.76 47.02
C LYS A 27 -23.11 33.65 46.31
N PHE A 28 -21.99 33.88 47.00
CA PHE A 28 -20.65 33.65 46.45
C PHE A 28 -20.17 32.24 46.78
N SER A 29 -19.89 31.44 45.75
CA SER A 29 -19.54 30.02 45.91
C SER A 29 -18.22 29.81 46.65
N GLY A 30 -18.26 29.01 47.71
CA GLY A 30 -17.12 28.73 48.58
C GLY A 30 -16.57 29.98 49.27
N ASN A 31 -17.43 30.92 49.64
CA ASN A 31 -17.06 32.07 50.45
C ASN A 31 -16.46 31.65 51.80
N SER A 32 -15.68 32.55 52.40
CA SER A 32 -15.07 32.35 53.70
C SER A 32 -14.95 33.69 54.39
N TYR A 33 -15.62 33.84 55.54
CA TYR A 33 -15.58 35.03 56.36
C TYR A 33 -15.64 34.68 57.85
N LYS A 34 -15.24 35.61 58.72
CA LYS A 34 -15.30 35.45 60.17
C LYS A 34 -15.45 36.79 60.88
N GLY A 35 -16.27 36.84 61.94
CA GLY A 35 -16.41 38.00 62.82
C GLY A 35 -15.40 37.97 63.98
N TYR A 36 -15.04 39.15 64.47
CA TYR A 36 -14.06 39.41 65.52
C TYR A 36 -14.58 40.46 66.51
N ALA A 37 -14.14 40.36 67.76
CA ALA A 37 -14.58 41.28 68.81
C ALA A 37 -14.01 42.69 68.63
N THR A 38 -12.79 42.80 68.07
CA THR A 38 -12.11 44.07 67.84
C THR A 38 -11.55 44.18 66.41
N ARG A 39 -11.38 45.43 65.95
CA ARG A 39 -10.84 45.74 64.63
C ARG A 39 -9.37 45.33 64.51
N GLU A 40 -8.62 45.47 65.60
CA GLU A 40 -7.21 45.10 65.69
C GLU A 40 -7.02 43.61 65.42
N GLU A 41 -7.89 42.77 66.02
CA GLU A 41 -7.87 41.33 65.82
C GLU A 41 -8.23 40.95 64.37
N ALA A 42 -9.29 41.56 63.82
CA ALA A 42 -9.70 41.36 62.43
C ALA A 42 -8.58 41.72 61.43
N VAL A 43 -7.93 42.87 61.63
CA VAL A 43 -6.82 43.35 60.79
C VAL A 43 -5.60 42.43 60.92
N ALA A 44 -5.26 41.96 62.12
CA ALA A 44 -4.16 41.02 62.32
C ALA A 44 -4.39 39.72 61.56
N GLN A 45 -5.61 39.17 61.62
CA GLN A 45 -5.97 37.94 60.94
C GLN A 45 -5.99 38.09 59.41
N TRP A 46 -6.50 39.22 58.90
CA TRP A 46 -6.43 39.55 57.48
C TRP A 46 -4.98 39.67 56.99
N ARG A 47 -4.14 40.39 57.72
CA ARG A 47 -2.70 40.53 57.41
C ARG A 47 -1.99 39.17 57.39
N ALA A 48 -2.27 38.30 58.37
CA ALA A 48 -1.72 36.95 58.40
C ALA A 48 -2.18 36.11 57.19
N HIS A 49 -3.46 36.20 56.82
CA HIS A 49 -4.01 35.51 55.65
C HIS A 49 -3.37 35.98 54.34
N VAL A 50 -3.28 37.29 54.13
CA VAL A 50 -2.62 37.89 52.96
C VAL A 50 -1.13 37.54 52.92
N GLY A 51 -0.45 37.56 54.06
CA GLY A 51 0.96 37.16 54.19
C GLY A 51 1.20 35.71 53.78
N LYS A 52 0.37 34.77 54.24
CA LYS A 52 0.42 33.35 53.84
C LYS A 52 0.20 33.18 52.33
N LYS A 53 -0.76 33.89 51.74
CA LYS A 53 -1.05 33.84 50.29
C LYS A 53 0.11 34.41 49.47
N LYS A 54 0.68 35.55 49.89
CA LYS A 54 1.89 36.13 49.28
C LYS A 54 3.09 35.18 49.36
N ASN A 55 3.33 34.55 50.51
CA ASN A 55 4.41 33.58 50.66
C ASN A 55 4.21 32.35 49.78
N ARG A 56 3.01 31.76 49.72
CA ARG A 56 2.73 30.65 48.78
C ARG A 56 2.99 31.06 47.33
N LEU A 57 2.55 32.25 46.92
CA LEU A 57 2.75 32.73 45.56
C LEU A 57 4.23 33.02 45.25
N LYS A 58 5.00 33.52 46.23
CA LYS A 58 6.46 33.72 46.11
C LYS A 58 7.22 32.43 45.80
N PHE A 59 6.75 31.27 46.25
CA PHE A 59 7.38 29.98 45.95
C PHE A 59 6.79 29.30 44.71
N LEU A 60 5.48 29.43 44.49
CA LEU A 60 4.79 28.76 43.38
C LEU A 60 5.14 29.38 42.01
N VAL A 61 5.24 30.71 41.93
CA VAL A 61 5.51 31.40 40.66
C VAL A 61 6.90 31.05 40.08
N PRO A 62 8.01 31.10 40.86
CA PRO A 62 9.31 30.67 40.36
C PRO A 62 9.33 29.19 39.96
N LEU A 63 8.66 28.31 40.73
CA LEU A 63 8.60 26.88 40.42
C LEU A 63 7.87 26.60 39.10
N LEU A 64 6.77 27.31 38.83
CA LEU A 64 6.06 27.22 37.55
C LEU A 64 6.93 27.75 36.40
N LEU A 65 7.60 28.89 36.59
CA LEU A 65 8.49 29.47 35.58
C LEU A 65 9.67 28.54 35.26
N THR A 66 10.30 27.93 36.26
CA THR A 66 11.39 26.96 36.04
C THR A 66 10.88 25.71 35.34
N ALA A 67 9.73 25.16 35.73
CA ALA A 67 9.13 24.02 35.04
C ALA A 67 8.82 24.34 33.56
N THR A 68 8.26 25.53 33.27
CA THR A 68 8.01 25.95 31.89
C THR A 68 9.31 26.14 31.10
N ALA A 69 10.37 26.68 31.71
CA ALA A 69 11.66 26.85 31.06
C ALA A 69 12.33 25.50 30.75
N VAL A 70 12.23 24.52 31.65
CA VAL A 70 12.74 23.16 31.43
C VAL A 70 12.00 22.46 30.29
N VAL A 71 10.67 22.58 30.23
CA VAL A 71 9.88 22.03 29.11
C VAL A 71 10.29 22.69 27.80
N LEU A 72 10.39 24.02 27.75
CA LEU A 72 10.82 24.74 26.56
C LEU A 72 12.23 24.32 26.12
N TYR A 73 13.18 24.20 27.06
CA TYR A 73 14.53 23.70 26.81
C TYR A 73 14.50 22.31 26.18
N PHE A 74 13.79 21.35 26.79
CA PHE A 74 13.69 19.98 26.24
C PHE A 74 13.03 19.95 24.86
N THR A 75 11.99 20.76 24.63
CA THR A 75 11.33 20.80 23.30
C THR A 75 12.21 21.42 22.23
N LEU A 76 12.85 22.57 22.51
CA LEU A 76 13.56 23.36 21.51
C LEU A 76 15.00 22.89 21.29
N LEU A 77 15.68 22.46 22.34
CA LEU A 77 17.11 22.12 22.28
C LEU A 77 17.39 20.63 22.28
N VAL A 78 16.40 19.78 22.60
CA VAL A 78 16.55 18.33 22.53
C VAL A 78 15.65 17.73 21.45
N LEU A 79 14.33 17.83 21.58
CA LEU A 79 13.39 17.15 20.67
C LEU A 79 13.45 17.72 19.24
N PHE A 80 13.44 19.04 19.07
CA PHE A 80 13.46 19.67 17.76
C PHE A 80 14.71 19.32 16.92
N PRO A 81 15.96 19.47 17.43
CA PRO A 81 17.14 19.05 16.68
C PRO A 81 17.21 17.54 16.48
N LEU A 82 16.74 16.73 17.45
CA LEU A 82 16.68 15.28 17.29
C LEU A 82 15.76 14.87 16.13
N VAL A 83 14.57 15.47 16.03
CA VAL A 83 13.64 15.25 14.92
C VAL A 83 14.22 15.80 13.60
N ALA A 84 14.83 16.97 13.63
CA ALA A 84 15.47 17.59 12.47
C ALA A 84 16.67 16.79 11.93
N ILE A 85 17.31 15.95 12.75
CA ILE A 85 18.37 15.02 12.33
C ILE A 85 17.78 13.67 11.91
N LEU A 86 16.85 13.11 12.71
CA LEU A 86 16.30 11.76 12.47
C LEU A 86 15.40 11.70 11.24
N LEU A 87 14.62 12.73 10.92
CA LEU A 87 13.75 12.74 9.73
C LEU A 87 14.55 12.70 8.42
N PRO A 88 15.54 13.59 8.18
CA PRO A 88 16.39 13.51 7.00
C PRO A 88 17.21 12.22 6.98
N LEU A 89 17.68 11.73 8.13
CA LEU A 89 18.42 10.47 8.20
C LEU A 89 17.55 9.28 7.82
N ALA A 90 16.29 9.22 8.29
CA ALA A 90 15.32 8.21 7.89
C ALA A 90 14.97 8.32 6.40
N TYR A 91 14.85 9.55 5.87
CA TYR A 91 14.64 9.80 4.45
C TYR A 91 15.85 9.36 3.59
N LEU A 92 17.08 9.65 4.04
CA LEU A 92 18.32 9.20 3.42
C LEU A 92 18.49 7.68 3.49
N LEU A 93 18.09 7.05 4.59
CA LEU A 93 18.01 5.59 4.72
C LEU A 93 17.00 5.00 3.73
N CYS A 94 15.81 5.59 3.58
CA CYS A 94 14.83 5.20 2.55
C CYS A 94 15.42 5.33 1.13
N LEU A 95 16.09 6.44 0.82
CA LEU A 95 16.75 6.64 -0.48
C LEU A 95 17.94 5.67 -0.69
N ALA A 96 18.70 5.34 0.35
CA ALA A 96 19.78 4.36 0.30
C ALA A 96 19.28 2.93 0.14
N THR A 97 18.04 2.64 0.58
CA THR A 97 17.36 1.36 0.32
C THR A 97 16.69 1.30 -1.06
N ALA A 98 16.63 2.40 -1.82
CA ALA A 98 16.28 2.38 -3.23
C ALA A 98 17.43 1.72 -4.01
N GLN A 99 17.51 0.41 -3.88
CA GLN A 99 18.57 -0.39 -4.43
C GLN A 99 18.50 -0.27 -5.95
N GLN A 100 19.57 0.25 -6.55
CA GLN A 100 19.72 0.31 -7.99
C GLN A 100 19.46 -1.10 -8.54
N VAL A 101 18.39 -1.19 -9.32
CA VAL A 101 17.85 -2.42 -9.88
C VAL A 101 18.97 -3.06 -10.72
N ARG A 102 19.71 -4.02 -10.15
CA ARG A 102 20.84 -4.69 -10.83
C ARG A 102 20.29 -5.37 -12.07
N THR A 103 20.80 -5.01 -13.26
CA THR A 103 20.30 -5.57 -14.51
C THR A 103 21.05 -6.81 -14.95
N THR A 104 20.33 -7.85 -15.38
CA THR A 104 20.93 -9.01 -16.09
C THR A 104 20.99 -8.72 -17.59
N ASN A 105 22.13 -9.04 -18.23
CA ASN A 105 22.33 -8.87 -19.66
C ASN A 105 21.61 -9.99 -20.45
N THR A 106 20.76 -9.60 -21.40
CA THR A 106 19.96 -10.51 -22.25
C THR A 106 20.60 -10.81 -23.61
N SER A 107 21.88 -10.47 -23.80
CA SER A 107 22.59 -10.62 -25.09
C SER A 107 22.68 -12.05 -25.63
N SER A 108 22.40 -13.07 -24.80
CA SER A 108 22.35 -14.49 -25.19
C SER A 108 20.93 -15.07 -25.23
N CYS A 109 19.91 -14.27 -25.61
CA CYS A 109 18.55 -14.79 -25.73
C CYS A 109 18.35 -15.62 -27.01
N HIS A 110 17.67 -16.76 -26.88
CA HIS A 110 17.17 -17.53 -28.02
C HIS A 110 15.75 -17.07 -28.35
N ARG A 111 15.54 -16.65 -29.59
CA ARG A 111 14.21 -16.24 -30.10
C ARG A 111 13.53 -17.43 -30.78
N LEU A 112 12.26 -17.62 -30.45
CA LEU A 112 11.38 -18.62 -31.06
C LEU A 112 10.36 -17.88 -31.93
N PRO A 113 10.62 -17.66 -33.23
CA PRO A 113 9.69 -16.93 -34.09
C PRO A 113 8.36 -17.70 -34.20
N LEU A 114 7.24 -16.98 -34.17
CA LEU A 114 5.93 -17.56 -34.43
C LEU A 114 5.81 -17.95 -35.91
N PRO A 115 4.89 -18.87 -36.26
CA PRO A 115 4.56 -19.16 -37.66
C PRO A 115 4.10 -17.90 -38.41
N ASP A 116 4.38 -17.84 -39.71
CA ASP A 116 3.99 -16.71 -40.56
C ASP A 116 2.49 -16.41 -40.49
N GLY A 117 2.14 -15.13 -40.43
CA GLY A 117 0.75 -14.65 -40.36
C GLY A 117 0.10 -14.75 -38.98
N VAL A 118 0.86 -15.16 -37.95
CA VAL A 118 0.37 -15.32 -36.57
C VAL A 118 1.08 -14.32 -35.65
N THR A 119 0.33 -13.69 -34.73
CA THR A 119 0.83 -12.64 -33.82
C THR A 119 0.27 -12.83 -32.40
N SER A 120 0.59 -11.92 -31.48
CA SER A 120 -0.05 -11.82 -30.15
C SER A 120 0.15 -13.09 -29.29
N ALA A 121 1.39 -13.60 -29.25
CA ALA A 121 1.80 -14.52 -28.20
C ALA A 121 1.92 -13.76 -26.87
N GLU A 122 0.77 -13.47 -26.25
CA GLU A 122 0.68 -12.62 -25.05
C GLU A 122 1.19 -13.34 -23.80
N SER A 123 1.12 -14.66 -23.75
CA SER A 123 1.57 -15.46 -22.60
C SER A 123 2.21 -16.76 -23.05
N LEU A 124 3.04 -17.32 -22.16
CA LEU A 124 3.63 -18.64 -22.35
C LEU A 124 3.54 -19.43 -21.05
N ASP A 125 3.39 -20.74 -21.17
CA ASP A 125 3.39 -21.65 -20.02
C ASP A 125 4.10 -22.96 -20.35
N PHE A 126 4.44 -23.71 -19.31
CA PHE A 126 5.14 -24.99 -19.41
C PHE A 126 4.32 -26.07 -18.72
N TYR A 127 4.14 -27.19 -19.40
CA TYR A 127 3.54 -28.39 -18.80
C TYR A 127 4.59 -29.49 -18.72
N GLY A 128 5.05 -29.84 -17.52
CA GLY A 128 6.07 -30.86 -17.29
C GLY A 128 7.30 -30.71 -18.20
N ASN A 129 7.77 -31.82 -18.76
CA ASN A 129 8.85 -31.83 -19.77
C ASN A 129 8.32 -31.72 -21.21
N ASP A 130 7.02 -31.47 -21.38
CA ASP A 130 6.35 -31.52 -22.68
C ASP A 130 6.63 -30.28 -23.55
N GLY A 131 7.19 -29.22 -22.98
CA GLY A 131 7.69 -28.05 -23.72
C GLY A 131 6.92 -26.77 -23.43
N VAL A 132 7.13 -25.77 -24.30
CA VAL A 132 6.56 -24.42 -24.17
C VAL A 132 5.23 -24.35 -24.91
N TYR A 133 4.22 -23.74 -24.30
CA TYR A 133 2.91 -23.49 -24.89
C TYR A 133 2.65 -21.99 -24.96
N THR A 134 1.96 -21.52 -26.01
CA THR A 134 1.53 -20.13 -26.12
C THR A 134 0.22 -20.02 -26.90
N GLY A 135 -0.68 -19.14 -26.46
CA GLY A 135 -1.86 -18.77 -27.24
C GLY A 135 -1.49 -17.75 -28.32
N VAL A 136 -2.21 -17.74 -29.44
CA VAL A 136 -1.96 -16.80 -30.54
C VAL A 136 -3.24 -16.16 -31.08
N SER A 137 -3.09 -15.06 -31.82
CA SER A 137 -4.19 -14.17 -32.25
C SER A 137 -5.32 -14.84 -33.05
N ASP A 138 -5.04 -15.95 -33.72
CA ASP A 138 -6.02 -16.69 -34.51
C ASP A 138 -6.84 -17.72 -33.70
N GLY A 139 -6.65 -17.77 -32.38
CA GLY A 139 -7.41 -18.62 -31.46
C GLY A 139 -6.79 -20.00 -31.23
N ARG A 140 -5.61 -20.29 -31.78
CA ARG A 140 -4.83 -21.49 -31.45
C ARG A 140 -4.05 -21.33 -30.15
N VAL A 141 -3.73 -22.48 -29.56
CA VAL A 141 -2.63 -22.70 -28.63
C VAL A 141 -1.57 -23.50 -29.37
N LEU A 142 -0.34 -22.98 -29.42
CA LEU A 142 0.81 -23.62 -30.05
C LEU A 142 1.68 -24.30 -28.98
N ARG A 143 2.28 -25.44 -29.32
CA ARG A 143 3.31 -26.13 -28.54
C ARG A 143 4.63 -26.12 -29.29
N TRP A 144 5.72 -25.75 -28.61
CA TRP A 144 7.07 -25.80 -29.17
C TRP A 144 7.65 -27.21 -29.05
N GLY A 145 7.93 -27.84 -30.19
CA GLY A 145 8.50 -29.18 -30.27
C GLY A 145 10.03 -29.23 -30.32
N GLY A 146 10.71 -28.12 -30.05
CA GLY A 146 12.18 -28.01 -30.20
C GLY A 146 12.60 -27.51 -31.59
N ARG A 147 13.90 -27.22 -31.74
CA ARG A 147 14.44 -26.55 -32.94
C ARG A 147 14.14 -27.28 -34.26
N ALA A 148 14.12 -28.61 -34.24
CA ALA A 148 13.86 -29.41 -35.44
C ALA A 148 12.36 -29.46 -35.80
N ALA A 149 11.47 -29.42 -34.81
CA ALA A 149 10.03 -29.62 -35.01
C ALA A 149 9.22 -28.32 -35.08
N GLY A 150 9.73 -27.22 -34.53
CA GLY A 150 9.07 -25.93 -34.54
C GLY A 150 7.81 -25.86 -33.68
N TRP A 151 6.94 -24.88 -33.96
CA TRP A 151 5.62 -24.75 -33.35
C TRP A 151 4.60 -25.67 -34.01
N LYS A 152 3.78 -26.35 -33.20
CA LYS A 152 2.64 -27.16 -33.66
C LYS A 152 1.36 -26.71 -32.98
N THR A 153 0.23 -26.75 -33.68
CA THR A 153 -1.09 -26.52 -33.06
C THR A 153 -1.34 -27.61 -32.02
N PHE A 154 -1.60 -27.21 -30.78
CA PHE A 154 -1.94 -28.09 -29.66
C PHE A 154 -3.44 -28.11 -29.38
N ALA A 155 -4.06 -26.93 -29.33
CA ALA A 155 -5.49 -26.76 -29.12
C ALA A 155 -5.98 -25.50 -29.83
N TYR A 156 -7.29 -25.27 -29.82
CA TYR A 156 -7.87 -24.00 -30.25
C TYR A 156 -9.24 -23.76 -29.64
N ASN A 157 -9.72 -22.52 -29.75
CA ASN A 157 -11.12 -22.20 -29.51
C ASN A 157 -11.99 -22.44 -30.77
N SER A 158 -13.31 -22.49 -30.59
CA SER A 158 -14.30 -22.77 -31.64
C SER A 158 -14.24 -21.88 -32.89
N LYS A 159 -13.44 -20.81 -32.91
CA LYS A 159 -13.23 -19.97 -34.10
C LYS A 159 -12.18 -20.54 -35.06
N PHE A 160 -11.37 -21.51 -34.65
CA PHE A 160 -10.36 -22.15 -35.49
C PHE A 160 -10.84 -23.52 -36.00
N ARG A 161 -10.65 -23.80 -37.30
CA ARG A 161 -11.16 -25.00 -37.97
C ARG A 161 -10.00 -25.97 -38.29
N ALA A 162 -9.66 -26.93 -37.41
CA ALA A 162 -9.06 -28.27 -37.75
C ALA A 162 -8.24 -28.98 -36.62
N GLY A 163 -8.88 -29.57 -35.59
CA GLY A 163 -8.26 -30.41 -34.53
C GLY A 163 -8.53 -30.06 -33.03
N GLY A 164 -9.41 -30.77 -32.31
CA GLY A 164 -9.53 -30.70 -30.83
C GLY A 164 -10.07 -29.38 -30.23
N GLU A 165 -11.29 -29.41 -29.69
CA GLU A 165 -11.95 -28.23 -29.11
C GLU A 165 -11.49 -27.97 -27.67
N ALA A 166 -11.01 -26.74 -27.38
CA ALA A 166 -10.79 -26.30 -26.01
C ALA A 166 -12.13 -26.21 -25.25
N GLN A 167 -12.20 -26.81 -24.06
CA GLN A 167 -13.38 -26.73 -23.22
C GLN A 167 -13.44 -25.39 -22.49
N VAL A 168 -14.60 -24.71 -22.55
CA VAL A 168 -14.83 -23.50 -21.74
C VAL A 168 -15.10 -23.91 -20.29
N LEU A 169 -14.22 -23.49 -19.37
CA LEU A 169 -14.35 -23.79 -17.94
C LEU A 169 -15.36 -22.88 -17.22
N ALA A 170 -15.39 -21.59 -17.57
CA ALA A 170 -16.30 -20.59 -17.01
C ALA A 170 -16.43 -19.39 -17.95
N LYS A 171 -17.52 -18.62 -17.79
CA LYS A 171 -17.79 -17.39 -18.55
C LYS A 171 -18.16 -16.19 -17.68
N GLU A 172 -18.45 -16.44 -16.41
CA GLU A 172 -18.92 -15.45 -15.44
C GLU A 172 -18.61 -15.93 -14.01
N ALA A 173 -18.69 -14.99 -13.08
CA ALA A 173 -18.68 -15.25 -11.65
C ALA A 173 -19.69 -14.31 -10.99
N ASP A 174 -20.46 -14.83 -10.03
CA ASP A 174 -21.51 -14.09 -9.32
C ASP A 174 -22.50 -13.37 -10.25
N GLY A 175 -22.85 -14.01 -11.37
CA GLY A 175 -23.75 -13.46 -12.39
C GLY A 175 -23.16 -12.33 -13.26
N VAL A 176 -21.87 -12.02 -13.09
CA VAL A 176 -21.16 -10.99 -13.87
C VAL A 176 -20.25 -11.66 -14.92
N PRO A 177 -20.54 -11.49 -16.22
CA PRO A 177 -19.71 -12.00 -17.30
C PRO A 177 -18.27 -11.52 -17.23
N PHE A 178 -17.33 -12.38 -17.62
CA PHE A 178 -15.95 -11.97 -17.82
C PHE A 178 -15.85 -11.09 -19.06
N HIS A 179 -15.02 -10.06 -18.99
CA HIS A 179 -14.92 -9.09 -20.08
C HIS A 179 -13.50 -8.98 -20.64
N PHE A 180 -12.49 -9.09 -19.79
CA PHE A 180 -11.08 -9.17 -20.20
C PHE A 180 -10.29 -10.10 -19.27
N VAL A 181 -10.47 -11.42 -19.44
CA VAL A 181 -9.59 -12.43 -18.80
C VAL A 181 -8.18 -12.30 -19.37
N ASN A 182 -7.18 -12.18 -18.49
CA ASN A 182 -5.84 -11.80 -18.90
C ASN A 182 -4.75 -12.78 -18.41
N GLY A 183 -4.39 -12.73 -17.13
CA GLY A 183 -3.43 -13.64 -16.52
C GLY A 183 -4.09 -14.89 -15.95
N LEU A 184 -3.37 -16.01 -15.94
CA LEU A 184 -3.78 -17.23 -15.24
C LEU A 184 -2.58 -17.93 -14.58
N ALA A 185 -2.84 -18.64 -13.48
CA ALA A 185 -1.92 -19.52 -12.80
C ALA A 185 -2.66 -20.80 -12.40
N VAL A 186 -2.06 -21.96 -12.67
CA VAL A 186 -2.63 -23.27 -12.31
C VAL A 186 -1.86 -23.85 -11.13
N ASP A 187 -2.59 -24.24 -10.08
CA ASP A 187 -2.06 -25.09 -9.03
C ASP A 187 -1.96 -26.52 -9.57
N GLN A 188 -0.74 -26.95 -9.91
CA GLN A 188 -0.49 -28.26 -10.49
C GLN A 188 -0.86 -29.42 -9.54
N ALA A 189 -0.95 -29.19 -8.22
CA ALA A 189 -1.30 -30.22 -7.25
C ALA A 189 -2.81 -30.46 -7.18
N THR A 190 -3.62 -29.42 -7.35
CA THR A 190 -5.08 -29.47 -7.19
C THR A 190 -5.85 -29.34 -8.51
N GLY A 191 -5.22 -28.77 -9.53
CA GLY A 191 -5.84 -28.36 -10.79
C GLY A 191 -6.59 -27.03 -10.70
N ASP A 192 -6.65 -26.40 -9.52
CA ASP A 192 -7.32 -25.11 -9.34
C ASP A 192 -6.65 -24.03 -10.21
N VAL A 193 -7.48 -23.15 -10.78
CA VAL A 193 -7.00 -22.09 -11.68
C VAL A 193 -7.28 -20.74 -11.04
N TYR A 194 -6.25 -19.93 -10.87
CA TYR A 194 -6.35 -18.54 -10.44
C TYR A 194 -6.18 -17.65 -11.66
N PHE A 195 -7.04 -16.66 -11.85
CA PHE A 195 -7.00 -15.83 -13.04
C PHE A 195 -7.49 -14.41 -12.78
N THR A 196 -7.11 -13.50 -13.65
CA THR A 196 -7.52 -12.09 -13.56
C THR A 196 -8.54 -11.76 -14.65
N ASP A 197 -9.49 -10.89 -14.30
CA ASP A 197 -10.36 -10.18 -15.24
C ASP A 197 -10.00 -8.70 -15.14
N SER A 198 -9.28 -8.16 -16.12
CA SER A 198 -8.60 -6.87 -16.02
C SER A 198 -9.53 -5.66 -15.93
N SER A 199 -10.75 -5.77 -16.44
CA SER A 199 -11.75 -4.70 -16.42
C SER A 199 -13.12 -5.29 -16.75
N LEU A 200 -14.17 -4.86 -16.05
CA LEU A 200 -15.57 -5.15 -16.39
C LEU A 200 -16.11 -4.26 -17.52
N ASN A 201 -15.42 -3.17 -17.81
CA ASN A 201 -15.91 -2.10 -18.69
C ASN A 201 -15.22 -2.07 -20.06
N PHE A 202 -14.00 -2.62 -20.16
CA PHE A 202 -13.18 -2.51 -21.36
C PHE A 202 -12.54 -3.84 -21.76
N THR A 203 -12.65 -4.18 -23.03
CA THR A 203 -11.98 -5.35 -23.61
C THR A 203 -10.48 -5.07 -23.81
N ARG A 204 -9.71 -6.12 -24.11
CA ARG A 204 -8.29 -6.02 -24.51
C ARG A 204 -8.00 -4.95 -25.56
N ARG A 205 -8.88 -4.78 -26.57
CA ARG A 205 -8.69 -3.78 -27.65
C ARG A 205 -8.76 -2.33 -27.16
N ASP A 206 -9.36 -2.13 -26.00
CA ASP A 206 -9.57 -0.84 -25.35
C ASP A 206 -8.66 -0.67 -24.12
N ASN A 207 -7.58 -1.46 -23.99
CA ASN A 207 -6.69 -1.43 -22.83
C ASN A 207 -6.16 -0.03 -22.46
N ILE A 208 -5.90 0.82 -23.45
CA ILE A 208 -5.49 2.22 -23.23
C ILE A 208 -6.55 3.00 -22.45
N LYS A 209 -7.85 2.70 -22.63
CA LYS A 209 -8.94 3.35 -21.91
C LYS A 209 -8.98 2.95 -20.44
N ILE A 210 -8.62 1.71 -20.09
CA ILE A 210 -8.52 1.25 -18.67
C ILE A 210 -7.56 2.18 -17.91
N MET A 211 -6.38 2.41 -18.48
CA MET A 211 -5.36 3.30 -17.91
C MET A 211 -5.84 4.76 -17.83
N ARG A 212 -6.39 5.30 -18.92
CA ARG A 212 -6.78 6.72 -19.01
C ARG A 212 -7.98 7.08 -18.16
N LYS A 213 -8.90 6.14 -17.97
CA LYS A 213 -10.10 6.32 -17.16
C LYS A 213 -9.92 5.89 -15.71
N HIS A 214 -8.73 5.39 -15.35
CA HIS A 214 -8.43 4.84 -14.03
C HIS A 214 -9.46 3.79 -13.62
N ASP A 215 -9.81 2.90 -14.56
CA ASP A 215 -10.74 1.81 -14.28
C ASP A 215 -10.12 0.86 -13.26
N ASP A 216 -10.83 0.66 -12.17
CA ASP A 216 -10.47 -0.21 -11.05
C ASP A 216 -11.47 -1.35 -10.89
N SER A 217 -12.31 -1.62 -11.89
CA SER A 217 -13.32 -2.69 -11.83
C SER A 217 -12.74 -4.12 -11.92
N GLY A 218 -11.42 -4.27 -12.00
CA GLY A 218 -10.77 -5.55 -12.22
C GLY A 218 -10.93 -6.53 -11.06
N ARG A 219 -10.74 -7.82 -11.34
CA ARG A 219 -10.96 -8.91 -10.37
C ARG A 219 -9.86 -9.95 -10.40
N LEU A 220 -9.61 -10.56 -9.25
CA LEU A 220 -8.87 -11.80 -9.07
C LEU A 220 -9.86 -12.92 -8.73
N LEU A 221 -9.81 -14.00 -9.48
CA LEU A 221 -10.76 -15.11 -9.39
C LEU A 221 -10.05 -16.45 -9.20
N LYS A 222 -10.78 -17.40 -8.62
CA LYS A 222 -10.39 -18.81 -8.52
C LYS A 222 -11.47 -19.67 -9.17
N TYR A 223 -11.09 -20.53 -10.08
CA TYR A 223 -11.86 -21.69 -10.50
C TYR A 223 -11.41 -22.92 -9.69
N ASP A 224 -12.32 -23.50 -8.94
CA ASP A 224 -12.09 -24.72 -8.17
C ASP A 224 -12.30 -25.95 -9.07
N ALA A 225 -11.24 -26.71 -9.33
CA ALA A 225 -11.26 -27.78 -10.32
C ALA A 225 -12.13 -28.96 -9.91
N ARG A 226 -12.43 -29.12 -8.62
CA ARG A 226 -13.27 -30.20 -8.10
C ARG A 226 -14.75 -29.84 -8.21
N THR A 227 -15.12 -28.67 -7.72
CA THR A 227 -16.52 -28.20 -7.66
C THR A 227 -16.98 -27.55 -8.96
N LYS A 228 -16.02 -27.16 -9.83
CA LYS A 228 -16.25 -26.46 -11.09
C LYS A 228 -16.86 -25.06 -10.90
N LEU A 229 -16.76 -24.51 -9.70
CA LEU A 229 -17.27 -23.19 -9.35
C LEU A 229 -16.16 -22.13 -9.46
N VAL A 230 -16.57 -20.90 -9.80
CA VAL A 230 -15.71 -19.73 -9.76
C VAL A 230 -16.05 -18.89 -8.53
N THR A 231 -15.02 -18.46 -7.82
CA THR A 231 -15.11 -17.53 -6.68
C THR A 231 -14.30 -16.28 -6.99
N VAL A 232 -14.89 -15.11 -6.75
CA VAL A 232 -14.14 -13.84 -6.76
C VAL A 232 -13.35 -13.75 -5.46
N LEU A 233 -12.01 -13.81 -5.55
CA LEU A 233 -11.13 -13.69 -4.39
C LEU A 233 -10.91 -12.23 -3.99
N MET A 234 -10.90 -11.33 -4.98
CA MET A 234 -10.80 -9.89 -4.80
C MET A 234 -11.43 -9.18 -6.00
N ALA A 235 -12.09 -8.07 -5.73
CA ALA A 235 -12.67 -7.16 -6.71
C ALA A 235 -12.07 -5.75 -6.53
N ASP A 236 -12.52 -4.81 -7.36
CA ASP A 236 -12.12 -3.40 -7.31
C ASP A 236 -10.59 -3.20 -7.45
N MET A 237 -9.98 -3.98 -8.35
CA MET A 237 -8.54 -3.97 -8.60
C MET A 237 -8.16 -3.04 -9.77
N PRO A 238 -7.14 -2.16 -9.61
CA PRO A 238 -6.67 -1.26 -10.66
C PRO A 238 -5.84 -2.01 -11.71
N TYR A 239 -6.55 -2.47 -12.74
CA TYR A 239 -6.00 -3.18 -13.89
C TYR A 239 -5.10 -4.38 -13.50
N PRO A 240 -5.68 -5.44 -12.91
CA PRO A 240 -4.96 -6.68 -12.64
C PRO A 240 -4.62 -7.38 -13.96
N ASN A 241 -3.34 -7.66 -14.18
CA ASN A 241 -2.82 -8.23 -15.41
C ASN A 241 -2.29 -9.65 -15.16
N GLY A 242 -0.98 -9.86 -15.11
CA GLY A 242 -0.41 -11.16 -14.78
C GLY A 242 -0.70 -11.62 -13.34
N VAL A 243 -0.89 -12.93 -13.16
CA VAL A 243 -0.99 -13.59 -11.86
C VAL A 243 -0.10 -14.82 -11.82
N ALA A 244 0.56 -15.07 -10.69
CA ALA A 244 1.41 -16.22 -10.46
C ALA A 244 1.15 -16.85 -9.09
N LEU A 245 1.15 -18.18 -9.03
CA LEU A 245 1.12 -18.93 -7.77
C LEU A 245 2.54 -19.14 -7.24
N SER A 246 2.74 -18.91 -5.94
CA SER A 246 3.99 -19.23 -5.26
C SER A 246 4.28 -20.73 -5.34
N ARG A 247 5.56 -21.13 -5.37
CA ARG A 247 5.95 -22.54 -5.50
C ARG A 247 5.39 -23.46 -4.40
N ASP A 248 5.27 -22.92 -3.20
CA ASP A 248 4.70 -23.62 -2.03
C ASP A 248 3.16 -23.54 -1.98
N GLY A 249 2.54 -22.88 -2.95
CA GLY A 249 1.09 -22.70 -3.04
C GLY A 249 0.49 -21.93 -1.86
N THR A 250 1.26 -21.06 -1.21
CA THR A 250 0.81 -20.28 -0.04
C THR A 250 0.21 -18.93 -0.41
N HIS A 251 0.58 -18.36 -1.56
CA HIS A 251 0.11 -17.05 -1.99
C HIS A 251 0.17 -16.87 -3.51
N LEU A 252 -0.58 -15.89 -4.00
CA LEU A 252 -0.51 -15.39 -5.37
C LEU A 252 0.24 -14.07 -5.41
N VAL A 253 0.91 -13.79 -6.52
CA VAL A 253 1.40 -12.45 -6.87
C VAL A 253 0.63 -11.95 -8.08
N VAL A 254 0.09 -10.75 -8.00
CA VAL A 254 -0.72 -10.11 -9.05
C VAL A 254 -0.07 -8.80 -9.48
N ALA A 255 0.09 -8.60 -10.78
CA ALA A 255 0.55 -7.35 -11.36
C ALA A 255 -0.62 -6.36 -11.51
N HIS A 256 -0.49 -5.18 -10.92
CA HIS A 256 -1.36 -4.04 -11.17
C HIS A 256 -0.71 -3.12 -12.19
N THR A 257 -1.18 -3.15 -13.45
CA THR A 257 -0.57 -2.39 -14.54
C THR A 257 -0.67 -0.89 -14.29
N GLY A 258 -1.85 -0.39 -13.91
CA GLY A 258 -2.14 1.02 -13.62
C GLY A 258 -1.11 1.71 -12.72
N PRO A 259 -1.03 1.30 -11.44
CA PRO A 259 -0.17 1.92 -10.44
C PRO A 259 1.31 1.51 -10.54
N CYS A 260 1.68 0.59 -11.43
CA CYS A 260 3.02 0.01 -11.52
C CYS A 260 3.42 -0.74 -10.23
N GLU A 261 2.57 -1.66 -9.79
CA GLU A 261 2.75 -2.40 -8.53
C GLU A 261 2.59 -3.90 -8.73
N ALA A 262 3.26 -4.69 -7.90
CA ALA A 262 2.94 -6.08 -7.66
C ALA A 262 2.35 -6.21 -6.25
N HIS A 263 1.30 -7.00 -6.11
CA HIS A 263 0.62 -7.27 -4.85
C HIS A 263 0.58 -8.76 -4.56
N ARG A 264 0.44 -9.10 -3.29
CA ARG A 264 0.41 -10.48 -2.80
C ARG A 264 -0.94 -10.79 -2.16
N TYR A 265 -1.59 -11.85 -2.63
CA TYR A 265 -2.80 -12.42 -2.02
C TYR A 265 -2.46 -13.71 -1.30
N TRP A 266 -2.71 -13.78 0.01
CA TRP A 266 -2.42 -14.96 0.81
C TRP A 266 -3.52 -16.02 0.67
N LEU A 267 -3.17 -17.21 0.19
CA LEU A 267 -4.08 -18.35 0.07
C LEU A 267 -4.13 -19.20 1.34
N LYS A 268 -3.02 -19.29 2.06
CA LYS A 268 -2.84 -20.17 3.22
C LYS A 268 -2.15 -19.45 4.38
N GLY A 269 -2.24 -20.07 5.56
CA GLY A 269 -1.59 -19.59 6.78
C GLY A 269 -2.38 -18.49 7.51
N PRO A 270 -1.80 -17.87 8.55
CA PRO A 270 -2.51 -16.91 9.41
C PRO A 270 -3.00 -15.65 8.70
N LYS A 271 -2.41 -15.35 7.53
CA LYS A 271 -2.77 -14.21 6.68
C LYS A 271 -3.75 -14.57 5.56
N ALA A 272 -4.24 -15.80 5.48
CA ALA A 272 -5.11 -16.24 4.38
C ALA A 272 -6.30 -15.28 4.16
N GLY A 273 -6.58 -14.95 2.90
CA GLY A 273 -7.58 -13.97 2.49
C GLY A 273 -7.13 -12.51 2.53
N THR A 274 -5.92 -12.21 3.01
CA THR A 274 -5.39 -10.84 3.01
C THR A 274 -4.65 -10.51 1.72
N TYR A 275 -4.59 -9.21 1.40
CA TYR A 275 -3.94 -8.65 0.22
C TYR A 275 -3.04 -7.49 0.62
N GLU A 276 -1.80 -7.49 0.14
CA GLU A 276 -0.82 -6.47 0.52
C GLU A 276 0.13 -6.13 -0.64
N LEU A 277 0.64 -4.89 -0.65
CA LEU A 277 1.67 -4.47 -1.59
C LEU A 277 2.90 -5.38 -1.42
N PHE A 278 3.36 -5.94 -2.52
CA PHE A 278 4.53 -6.80 -2.56
C PHE A 278 5.76 -6.05 -3.06
N ALA A 279 5.60 -5.25 -4.11
CA ALA A 279 6.67 -4.40 -4.64
C ALA A 279 6.10 -3.24 -5.48
N GLU A 280 6.73 -2.07 -5.37
CA GLU A 280 6.62 -1.03 -6.40
C GLU A 280 7.53 -1.38 -7.58
N LEU A 281 7.07 -1.12 -8.81
CA LEU A 281 7.76 -1.52 -10.02
C LEU A 281 8.21 -0.30 -10.84
N PRO A 282 9.35 -0.41 -11.55
CA PRO A 282 9.91 0.71 -12.31
C PRO A 282 9.22 0.94 -13.67
N GLY A 283 8.21 0.13 -14.00
CA GLY A 283 7.48 0.16 -15.26
C GLY A 283 6.09 -0.44 -15.13
N TYR A 284 5.31 -0.36 -16.20
CA TYR A 284 3.95 -0.90 -16.25
C TYR A 284 4.02 -2.43 -16.36
N PRO A 285 3.66 -3.17 -15.29
CA PRO A 285 3.79 -4.61 -15.28
C PRO A 285 2.74 -5.29 -16.15
N ASP A 286 3.11 -6.46 -16.64
CA ASP A 286 2.25 -7.34 -17.41
C ASP A 286 2.25 -8.74 -16.78
N ASN A 287 2.71 -9.76 -17.51
CA ASN A 287 2.85 -11.12 -17.00
C ASN A 287 3.75 -11.24 -15.75
N VAL A 288 3.36 -12.16 -14.88
CA VAL A 288 4.11 -12.58 -13.68
C VAL A 288 4.35 -14.08 -13.77
N THR A 289 5.56 -14.54 -13.46
CA THR A 289 5.92 -15.96 -13.49
C THR A 289 6.81 -16.31 -12.31
N PRO A 290 6.56 -17.40 -11.56
CA PRO A 290 7.44 -17.82 -10.49
C PRO A 290 8.80 -18.25 -11.04
N ASP A 291 9.88 -17.87 -10.38
CA ASP A 291 11.23 -18.29 -10.76
C ASP A 291 11.62 -19.62 -10.09
N THR A 292 12.86 -20.08 -10.33
CA THR A 292 13.38 -21.34 -9.75
C THR A 292 13.92 -21.23 -8.32
N GLN A 293 14.03 -20.03 -7.79
CA GLN A 293 14.66 -19.69 -6.51
C GLN A 293 13.65 -19.12 -5.50
N GLY A 294 12.34 -19.27 -5.74
CA GLY A 294 11.27 -18.82 -4.84
C GLY A 294 10.87 -17.34 -4.99
N GLY A 295 11.37 -16.66 -6.01
CA GLY A 295 10.97 -15.32 -6.43
C GLY A 295 10.04 -15.33 -7.64
N PHE A 296 9.89 -14.17 -8.26
CA PHE A 296 9.01 -13.95 -9.43
C PHE A 296 9.70 -13.08 -10.47
N TRP A 297 9.48 -13.39 -11.74
CA TRP A 297 9.76 -12.48 -12.85
C TRP A 297 8.48 -11.74 -13.22
N VAL A 298 8.59 -10.43 -13.38
CA VAL A 298 7.51 -9.54 -13.84
C VAL A 298 7.96 -8.87 -15.13
N ALA A 299 7.22 -9.08 -16.21
CA ALA A 299 7.46 -8.39 -17.48
C ALA A 299 7.03 -6.92 -17.37
N LEU A 300 7.76 -6.02 -18.04
CA LEU A 300 7.45 -4.58 -18.05
C LEU A 300 7.23 -4.14 -19.49
N ASN A 301 6.04 -3.59 -19.77
CA ASN A 301 5.68 -3.15 -21.13
C ASN A 301 6.43 -1.88 -21.55
N ARG A 302 6.66 -0.97 -20.60
CA ARG A 302 7.42 0.27 -20.77
C ARG A 302 7.79 0.85 -19.41
N GLU A 303 8.68 1.84 -19.42
CA GLU A 303 9.08 2.58 -18.23
C GLU A 303 7.88 3.32 -17.61
N ARG A 304 7.92 3.45 -16.28
CA ARG A 304 6.95 4.27 -15.56
C ARG A 304 7.12 5.71 -16.05
N GLN A 305 6.03 6.34 -16.47
CA GLN A 305 6.08 7.74 -16.87
C GLN A 305 6.41 8.58 -15.63
N GLN A 306 7.60 9.19 -15.62
CA GLN A 306 7.99 10.19 -14.62
C GLN A 306 7.62 11.56 -15.17
N ASN A 307 7.05 12.43 -14.32
CA ASN A 307 6.86 13.84 -14.67
C ASN A 307 8.26 14.44 -14.95
N GLU A 308 8.46 14.95 -16.17
CA GLU A 308 9.76 15.32 -16.76
C GLU A 308 10.37 16.62 -16.19
N THR A 309 10.43 16.79 -14.86
CA THR A 309 10.99 18.01 -14.26
C THR A 309 12.46 17.91 -13.85
N ALA A 310 13.14 16.78 -14.08
CA ALA A 310 14.57 16.64 -13.79
C ALA A 310 15.33 16.01 -14.96
N PRO A 311 16.53 16.52 -15.33
CA PRO A 311 17.39 15.92 -16.33
C PRO A 311 18.05 14.66 -15.75
N VAL A 312 17.25 13.60 -15.57
CA VAL A 312 17.73 12.28 -15.19
C VAL A 312 18.23 11.60 -16.47
N PRO A 313 19.41 10.95 -16.48
CA PRO A 313 19.84 10.15 -17.62
C PRO A 313 18.74 9.16 -17.99
N LYS A 314 18.38 9.11 -19.28
CA LYS A 314 17.29 8.24 -19.79
C LYS A 314 17.45 6.84 -19.18
N PRO A 315 16.46 6.36 -18.40
CA PRO A 315 16.56 5.05 -17.79
C PRO A 315 16.82 4.00 -18.87
N LYS A 316 17.68 3.03 -18.56
CA LYS A 316 17.87 1.85 -19.42
C LYS A 316 16.52 1.16 -19.58
N HIS A 317 16.17 0.79 -20.81
CA HIS A 317 14.90 0.14 -21.08
C HIS A 317 14.87 -1.22 -20.38
N LEU A 318 13.99 -1.36 -19.39
CA LEU A 318 13.80 -2.61 -18.66
C LEU A 318 12.67 -3.38 -19.30
N VAL A 319 12.96 -4.63 -19.69
CA VAL A 319 11.97 -5.56 -20.23
C VAL A 319 11.32 -6.41 -19.14
N GLY A 320 11.89 -6.39 -17.93
CA GLY A 320 11.37 -7.12 -16.78
C GLY A 320 12.14 -6.86 -15.50
N VAL A 321 11.58 -7.30 -14.39
CA VAL A 321 12.18 -7.26 -13.05
C VAL A 321 11.97 -8.60 -12.35
N ARG A 322 13.01 -9.10 -11.69
CA ARG A 322 12.97 -10.22 -10.77
C ARG A 322 12.75 -9.73 -9.36
N LEU A 323 11.66 -10.13 -8.73
CA LEU A 323 11.39 -9.98 -7.31
C LEU A 323 11.88 -11.24 -6.58
N ASN A 324 12.55 -11.09 -5.43
CA ASN A 324 12.81 -12.24 -4.55
C ASN A 324 11.55 -12.61 -3.74
N ALA A 325 11.63 -13.64 -2.88
CA ALA A 325 10.52 -14.08 -2.03
C ALA A 325 9.95 -12.98 -1.11
N ASP A 326 10.76 -11.96 -0.79
CA ASP A 326 10.38 -10.83 0.07
C ASP A 326 9.93 -9.59 -0.72
N GLY A 327 9.83 -9.65 -2.05
CA GLY A 327 9.41 -8.53 -2.89
C GLY A 327 10.52 -7.54 -3.27
N LYS A 328 11.78 -7.80 -2.92
CA LYS A 328 12.92 -6.95 -3.32
C LYS A 328 13.36 -7.24 -4.76
N GLY A 329 13.41 -6.21 -5.60
CA GLY A 329 13.62 -6.31 -7.06
C GLY A 329 15.06 -6.19 -7.59
N ARG A 330 15.34 -6.85 -8.73
CA ARG A 330 16.51 -6.68 -9.62
C ARG A 330 16.05 -6.72 -11.08
N GLY A 331 16.59 -5.93 -11.99
CA GLY A 331 16.00 -5.72 -13.32
C GLY A 331 16.61 -6.59 -14.40
N ALA A 332 16.05 -6.52 -15.60
CA ALA A 332 16.63 -7.06 -16.82
C ALA A 332 16.67 -5.96 -17.90
N ASP A 333 17.85 -5.69 -18.46
CA ASP A 333 18.09 -4.65 -19.47
C ASP A 333 17.76 -5.18 -20.87
N GLY A 334 17.02 -4.42 -21.66
CA GLY A 334 16.79 -4.64 -23.08
C GLY A 334 17.38 -3.48 -23.89
N ARG A 335 18.26 -3.75 -24.87
CA ARG A 335 18.70 -2.69 -25.80
C ARG A 335 17.54 -2.27 -26.71
N ARG A 336 17.52 -0.97 -27.06
CA ARG A 336 16.65 -0.38 -28.11
C ARG A 336 16.65 -1.29 -29.33
N GLY A 337 15.53 -1.94 -29.60
CA GLY A 337 15.39 -2.98 -30.61
C GLY A 337 14.52 -4.16 -30.16
N CYS A 338 14.29 -4.33 -28.86
CA CYS A 338 13.33 -5.29 -28.32
C CYS A 338 11.96 -4.62 -28.11
N HIS A 339 11.28 -4.28 -29.21
CA HIS A 339 9.83 -4.11 -29.13
C HIS A 339 9.23 -5.52 -29.21
N ALA A 340 8.54 -5.94 -28.15
CA ALA A 340 7.55 -7.01 -28.30
C ALA A 340 6.47 -6.47 -29.25
N GLN A 341 6.40 -7.05 -30.45
CA GLN A 341 5.34 -6.86 -31.43
C GLN A 341 4.53 -8.15 -31.52
#